data_AF-A0A2E6Q592-F1
#
_entry.id   AF-A0A2E6Q592-F1
#
_cell.length_a   1.000
_cell.length_b   1.000
_cell.length_c   1.000
_cell.angle_alpha   90.00
_cell.angle_beta   90.00
_cell.angle_gamma   90.00
#
_symmetry.space_group_name_H-M   'P 1'
#
loop_
_entity.id
_entity.type
_entity.pdbx_description
1 polymer ?
#
loop_
_entity_poly.entity_id
_entity_poly.type
_entity_poly.pdbx_seq_one_letter_code
_entity_poly.pdbx_strand_id
1 'polypeptide(L)'
;MKLLSTFILSAFITATLGSTAFGGEVGKGPITLSNKVKRYLERYLDEGEPGAFAITADGKYALYMFCPGAFCSDEAYIKQDTVDNCETKAEKRGITAPCRILAVGDEIVWDGPVKNLPRSLREDTGNEPEIAADTPQDSSSDNTIEKAENTFEAIEIGSKVTSPVSLGSIRVPLPGSNWVVIAKKKSLYEKNDGDVLNVSLILAQIQNDTLKKVVSMTTVGARTNPFKGLKKT
;
A
#
# COMPACT_ATOMS: atom_id res chain seq x y z
N MET A 1 -39.73 -68.15 24.42
CA MET A 1 -40.02 -66.72 24.19
C MET A 1 -39.04 -65.87 24.99
N LYS A 2 -38.03 -65.28 24.34
CA LYS A 2 -37.24 -64.16 24.89
C LYS A 2 -36.90 -63.26 23.71
N LEU A 3 -37.38 -62.02 23.82
CA LEU A 3 -37.48 -61.02 22.77
C LEU A 3 -36.11 -60.43 22.40
N LEU A 4 -35.92 -60.24 21.09
CA LEU A 4 -34.87 -59.42 20.51
C LEU A 4 -35.03 -57.96 21.00
N SER A 5 -33.95 -57.36 21.48
CA SER A 5 -33.86 -55.92 21.77
C SER A 5 -32.83 -55.30 20.82
N THR A 6 -33.30 -54.93 19.64
CA THR A 6 -32.52 -54.27 18.58
C THR A 6 -32.37 -52.79 18.93
N PHE A 7 -31.18 -52.37 19.39
CA PHE A 7 -30.84 -50.95 19.56
C PHE A 7 -30.52 -50.34 18.19
N ILE A 8 -31.47 -49.58 17.64
CA ILE A 8 -31.25 -48.77 16.44
C ILE A 8 -30.57 -47.47 16.87
N LEU A 9 -29.26 -47.41 16.70
CA LEU A 9 -28.46 -46.21 16.94
C LEU A 9 -28.71 -45.23 15.78
N SER A 10 -29.68 -44.34 15.97
CA SER A 10 -29.98 -43.25 15.03
C SER A 10 -28.85 -42.22 15.07
N ALA A 11 -27.98 -42.25 14.05
CA ALA A 11 -26.98 -41.22 13.82
C ALA A 11 -27.67 -39.97 13.26
N PHE A 12 -27.97 -39.00 14.13
CA PHE A 12 -28.37 -37.66 13.72
C PHE A 12 -27.17 -36.96 13.09
N ILE A 13 -27.04 -37.05 11.77
CA ILE A 13 -26.13 -36.22 10.97
C ILE A 13 -26.69 -34.80 11.01
N THR A 14 -26.22 -34.00 11.97
CA THR A 14 -26.47 -32.57 12.01
C THR A 14 -25.61 -31.93 10.94
N ALA A 15 -26.16 -31.78 9.74
CA ALA A 15 -25.59 -30.94 8.70
C ALA A 15 -25.69 -29.48 9.17
N THR A 16 -24.68 -29.00 9.88
CA THR A 16 -24.47 -27.57 10.06
C THR A 16 -24.21 -27.00 8.67
N LEU A 17 -25.23 -26.37 8.08
CA LEU A 17 -25.07 -25.44 6.97
C LEU A 17 -24.19 -24.29 7.49
N GLY A 18 -22.88 -24.48 7.44
CA GLY A 18 -21.92 -23.42 7.68
C GLY A 18 -22.19 -22.37 6.64
N SER A 19 -22.77 -21.25 7.06
CA SER A 19 -22.85 -20.04 6.24
C SER A 19 -21.42 -19.68 5.87
N THR A 20 -21.00 -20.05 4.66
CA THR A 20 -19.78 -19.55 4.06
C THR A 20 -20.03 -18.08 3.83
N ALA A 21 -19.60 -17.24 4.78
CA ALA A 21 -19.58 -15.81 4.60
C ALA A 21 -18.72 -15.54 3.36
N PHE A 22 -19.37 -15.12 2.28
CA PHE A 22 -18.71 -14.65 1.07
C PHE A 22 -18.00 -13.35 1.41
N GLY A 23 -16.68 -13.35 1.30
CA GLY A 23 -15.82 -12.25 1.72
C GLY A 23 -14.51 -12.83 2.24
N GLY A 24 -13.41 -12.57 1.52
CA GLY A 24 -12.10 -13.14 1.83
C GLY A 24 -11.78 -13.10 3.33
N GLU A 25 -11.41 -14.25 3.90
CA GLU A 25 -11.23 -14.39 5.34
C GLU A 25 -10.05 -13.53 5.83
N VAL A 26 -10.30 -12.71 6.86
CA VAL A 26 -9.27 -11.98 7.59
C VAL A 26 -8.31 -12.97 8.22
N GLY A 27 -7.02 -12.74 8.03
CA GLY A 27 -6.01 -13.62 8.58
C GLY A 27 -5.87 -13.48 10.09
N LYS A 28 -5.41 -14.56 10.72
CA LYS A 28 -5.33 -14.69 12.17
C LYS A 28 -3.99 -15.27 12.61
N GLY A 29 -3.59 -14.95 13.84
CA GLY A 29 -2.41 -15.49 14.49
C GLY A 29 -1.12 -14.74 14.16
N PRO A 30 0.02 -15.16 14.72
CA PRO A 30 1.30 -14.52 14.47
C PRO A 30 1.77 -14.75 13.03
N ILE A 31 2.17 -13.67 12.35
CA ILE A 31 2.75 -13.75 10.99
C ILE A 31 4.04 -12.94 10.91
N THR A 32 4.97 -13.36 10.05
CA THR A 32 6.19 -12.62 9.75
C THR A 32 6.27 -12.37 8.25
N LEU A 33 6.29 -11.10 7.85
CA LEU A 33 6.35 -10.74 6.44
C LEU A 33 7.75 -10.99 5.88
N SER A 34 7.84 -11.70 4.75
CA SER A 34 9.08 -11.73 3.98
C SER A 34 9.42 -10.32 3.47
N ASN A 35 10.71 -10.03 3.24
CA ASN A 35 11.14 -8.73 2.69
C ASN A 35 10.46 -8.40 1.35
N LYS A 36 10.13 -9.42 0.56
CA LYS A 36 9.39 -9.24 -0.69
C LYS A 36 7.96 -8.77 -0.43
N VAL A 37 7.26 -9.41 0.50
CA VAL A 37 5.88 -9.04 0.86
C VAL A 37 5.84 -7.67 1.52
N LYS A 38 6.80 -7.36 2.41
CA LYS A 38 6.95 -6.01 2.99
C LYS A 38 6.99 -4.92 1.91
N ARG A 39 7.80 -5.10 0.87
CA ARG A 39 7.87 -4.14 -0.27
C ARG A 39 6.56 -4.04 -1.06
N TYR A 40 5.81 -5.14 -1.17
CA TYR A 40 4.49 -5.11 -1.80
C TYR A 40 3.49 -4.33 -0.94
N LEU A 41 3.55 -4.50 0.38
CA LEU A 41 2.71 -3.78 1.31
C LEU A 41 3.05 -2.28 1.32
N GLU A 42 4.34 -1.91 1.32
CA GLU A 42 4.78 -0.52 1.14
C GLU A 42 4.18 0.08 -0.14
N ARG A 43 4.33 -0.62 -1.27
CA ARG A 43 3.75 -0.18 -2.54
C ARG A 43 2.23 -0.03 -2.48
N TYR A 44 1.53 -0.99 -1.88
CA TYR A 44 0.08 -0.96 -1.74
C TYR A 44 -0.41 0.27 -0.95
N LEU A 45 0.33 0.68 0.08
CA LEU A 45 -0.02 1.84 0.91
C LEU A 45 0.40 3.16 0.25
N ASP A 46 1.48 3.15 -0.54
CA ASP A 46 1.98 4.34 -1.22
C ASP A 46 1.20 4.67 -2.51
N GLU A 47 0.70 3.65 -3.21
CA GLU A 47 0.02 3.80 -4.50
C GLU A 47 -1.50 4.03 -4.32
N GLY A 48 -1.89 5.29 -4.08
CA GLY A 48 -3.26 5.78 -4.33
C GLY A 48 -4.37 5.10 -3.51
N GLU A 49 -5.52 4.81 -4.15
CA GLU A 49 -6.74 4.26 -3.54
C GLU A 49 -6.60 2.73 -3.32
N PRO A 50 -6.25 2.26 -2.12
CA PRO A 50 -5.98 0.84 -1.90
C PRO A 50 -7.31 0.08 -1.79
N GLY A 51 -7.40 -1.08 -2.44
CA GLY A 51 -8.57 -1.97 -2.33
C GLY A 51 -8.38 -2.97 -1.20
N ALA A 52 -7.78 -4.11 -1.51
CA ALA A 52 -7.44 -5.13 -0.52
C ALA A 52 -6.04 -5.69 -0.76
N PHE A 53 -5.41 -6.16 0.32
CA PHE A 53 -4.12 -6.84 0.31
C PHE A 53 -4.27 -8.22 0.92
N ALA A 54 -4.03 -9.27 0.13
CA ALA A 54 -4.02 -10.66 0.57
C ALA A 54 -2.59 -11.21 0.65
N ILE A 55 -2.33 -12.03 1.65
CA ILE A 55 -1.03 -12.65 1.93
C ILE A 55 -1.21 -14.14 2.23
N THR A 56 -0.25 -14.97 1.84
CA THR A 56 -0.19 -16.37 2.27
C THR A 56 0.06 -16.44 3.78
N ALA A 57 -0.55 -17.41 4.47
CA ALA A 57 -0.42 -17.56 5.92
C ALA A 57 1.03 -17.76 6.43
N ASP A 58 1.95 -18.15 5.54
CA ASP A 58 3.39 -18.25 5.85
C ASP A 58 4.18 -16.96 5.60
N GLY A 59 3.53 -15.88 5.14
CA GLY A 59 4.11 -14.56 4.94
C GLY A 59 5.03 -14.41 3.73
N LYS A 60 5.08 -15.40 2.83
CA LYS A 60 6.06 -15.46 1.72
C LYS A 60 5.54 -14.91 0.39
N TYR A 61 4.24 -14.87 0.19
CA TYR A 61 3.63 -14.36 -1.03
C TYR A 61 2.44 -13.48 -0.71
N ALA A 62 2.20 -12.48 -1.57
CA ALA A 62 1.10 -11.56 -1.44
C ALA A 62 0.62 -11.10 -2.81
N LEU A 63 -0.64 -10.67 -2.84
CA LEU A 63 -1.26 -9.97 -3.94
C LEU A 63 -2.09 -8.82 -3.38
N TYR A 64 -2.26 -7.77 -4.17
CA TYR A 64 -3.13 -6.67 -3.81
C TYR A 64 -3.90 -6.19 -5.03
N MET A 65 -4.99 -5.50 -4.78
CA MET A 65 -5.80 -4.81 -5.76
C MET A 65 -5.91 -3.34 -5.38
N PHE A 66 -5.78 -2.46 -6.37
CA PHE A 66 -6.11 -1.04 -6.24
C PHE A 66 -7.52 -0.79 -6.73
N CYS A 67 -8.10 0.28 -6.21
CA CYS A 67 -9.40 0.77 -6.60
C CYS A 67 -9.27 1.88 -7.63
N PRO A 68 -9.57 1.64 -8.92
CA PRO A 68 -9.66 2.71 -9.90
C PRO A 68 -11.01 3.44 -9.73
N GLY A 69 -11.18 4.24 -8.66
CA GLY A 69 -12.36 5.07 -8.45
C GLY A 69 -13.64 4.30 -8.07
N ALA A 70 -14.76 4.60 -8.74
CA ALA A 70 -16.11 4.20 -8.31
C ALA A 70 -16.41 2.69 -8.34
N PHE A 71 -15.51 1.86 -8.90
CA PHE A 71 -15.71 0.42 -9.04
C PHE A 71 -15.47 -0.38 -7.75
N CYS A 72 -15.09 0.29 -6.65
CA CYS A 72 -14.87 -0.34 -5.35
C CYS A 72 -15.99 -0.16 -4.34
N SER A 73 -17.24 -0.15 -4.81
CA SER A 73 -18.40 -0.05 -3.92
C SER A 73 -18.69 -1.34 -3.14
N ASP A 74 -18.19 -2.49 -3.60
CA ASP A 74 -18.38 -3.78 -2.94
C ASP A 74 -17.07 -4.30 -2.35
N GLU A 75 -16.84 -3.97 -1.08
CA GLU A 75 -15.68 -4.43 -0.31
C GLU A 75 -15.59 -5.96 -0.22
N ALA A 76 -16.72 -6.66 -0.12
CA ALA A 76 -16.75 -8.12 -0.01
C ALA A 76 -16.25 -8.77 -1.30
N TYR A 77 -16.67 -8.24 -2.45
CA TYR A 77 -16.17 -8.65 -3.75
C TYR A 77 -14.66 -8.44 -3.89
N ILE A 78 -14.13 -7.27 -3.55
CA ILE A 78 -12.69 -6.96 -3.67
C ILE A 78 -11.86 -7.89 -2.79
N LYS A 79 -12.30 -8.12 -1.54
CA LYS A 79 -11.62 -9.05 -0.63
C LYS A 79 -11.58 -10.45 -1.21
N GLN A 80 -12.72 -10.96 -1.69
CA GLN A 80 -12.81 -12.30 -2.25
C GLN A 80 -11.93 -12.44 -3.50
N ASP A 81 -12.05 -11.52 -4.46
CA ASP A 81 -11.29 -11.58 -5.71
C ASP A 81 -9.77 -11.45 -5.47
N THR A 82 -9.36 -10.63 -4.50
CA THR A 82 -7.94 -10.50 -4.12
C THR A 82 -7.41 -11.81 -3.51
N VAL A 83 -8.20 -12.49 -2.66
CA VAL A 83 -7.83 -13.80 -2.10
C VAL A 83 -7.76 -14.86 -3.20
N ASP A 84 -8.79 -14.99 -4.03
CA ASP A 84 -8.84 -15.99 -5.11
C ASP A 84 -7.65 -15.86 -6.08
N ASN A 85 -7.33 -14.61 -6.45
CA ASN A 85 -6.16 -14.33 -7.29
C ASN A 85 -4.83 -14.59 -6.56
N CYS A 86 -4.76 -14.32 -5.25
CA CYS A 86 -3.60 -14.64 -4.44
C CYS A 86 -3.35 -16.15 -4.42
N GLU A 87 -4.37 -16.96 -4.14
CA GLU A 87 -4.28 -18.42 -4.07
C GLU A 87 -3.88 -19.00 -5.43
N THR A 88 -4.58 -18.59 -6.50
CA THR A 88 -4.30 -19.03 -7.87
C THR A 88 -2.84 -18.74 -8.28
N LYS A 89 -2.29 -17.57 -7.91
CA LYS A 89 -0.91 -17.21 -8.27
C LYS A 89 0.12 -17.79 -7.31
N ALA A 90 -0.23 -18.05 -6.05
CA ALA A 90 0.60 -18.74 -5.08
C ALA A 90 0.80 -20.20 -5.47
N GLU A 91 -0.29 -20.89 -5.86
CA GLU A 91 -0.26 -22.30 -6.30
C GLU A 91 0.64 -22.49 -7.52
N LYS A 92 0.54 -21.60 -8.53
CA LYS A 92 1.42 -21.60 -9.70
C LYS A 92 2.90 -21.43 -9.37
N ARG A 93 3.24 -20.99 -8.15
CA ARG A 93 4.61 -20.84 -7.63
C ARG A 93 5.00 -21.96 -6.66
N GLY A 94 4.17 -22.99 -6.50
CA GLY A 94 4.40 -24.10 -5.57
C GLY A 94 4.18 -23.73 -4.10
N ILE A 95 3.42 -22.67 -3.81
CA ILE A 95 3.09 -22.26 -2.45
C ILE A 95 1.70 -22.78 -2.10
N THR A 96 1.61 -23.59 -1.04
CA THR A 96 0.38 -24.26 -0.61
C THR A 96 -0.29 -23.60 0.60
N ALA A 97 0.33 -22.58 1.19
CA ALA A 97 -0.25 -21.85 2.31
C ALA A 97 -1.47 -21.04 1.84
N PRO A 98 -2.60 -21.05 2.58
CA PRO A 98 -3.81 -20.34 2.18
C PRO A 98 -3.59 -18.82 2.18
N CYS A 99 -4.28 -18.10 1.29
CA CYS A 99 -4.24 -16.64 1.31
C CYS A 99 -5.33 -16.08 2.24
N ARG A 100 -4.99 -14.98 2.91
CA ARG A 100 -5.85 -14.28 3.88
C ARG A 100 -5.69 -12.78 3.73
N ILE A 101 -6.72 -12.01 4.10
CA ILE A 101 -6.67 -10.55 4.07
C ILE A 101 -5.75 -10.06 5.19
N LEU A 102 -4.77 -9.24 4.83
CA LEU A 102 -3.88 -8.50 5.73
C LEU A 102 -4.31 -7.05 5.88
N ALA A 103 -4.75 -6.42 4.79
CA ALA A 103 -5.12 -5.01 4.78
C ALA A 103 -6.33 -4.75 3.86
N VAL A 104 -7.10 -3.72 4.20
CA VAL A 104 -8.25 -3.22 3.43
C VAL A 104 -8.16 -1.70 3.46
N GLY A 105 -8.15 -1.06 2.29
CA GLY A 105 -7.76 0.35 2.23
C GLY A 105 -6.36 0.58 2.81
N ASP A 106 -6.22 1.58 3.67
CA ASP A 106 -4.98 1.90 4.38
C ASP A 106 -4.85 1.21 5.75
N GLU A 107 -5.82 0.36 6.13
CA GLU A 107 -5.88 -0.28 7.44
C GLU A 107 -5.37 -1.73 7.42
N ILE A 108 -4.51 -2.08 8.38
CA ILE A 108 -4.14 -3.48 8.66
C ILE A 108 -5.24 -4.13 9.51
N VAL A 109 -5.94 -5.11 8.94
CA VAL A 109 -7.10 -5.77 9.59
C VAL A 109 -6.75 -7.15 10.17
N TRP A 110 -5.48 -7.55 10.15
CA TRP A 110 -5.04 -8.88 10.60
C TRP A 110 -5.20 -9.10 12.11
N ASP A 111 -5.81 -10.22 12.50
CA ASP A 111 -6.08 -10.57 13.90
C ASP A 111 -4.88 -11.32 14.51
N GLY A 112 -3.85 -10.57 14.90
CA GLY A 112 -2.67 -11.10 15.55
C GLY A 112 -1.40 -10.28 15.29
N PRO A 113 -0.27 -10.64 15.91
CA PRO A 113 0.95 -9.87 15.76
C PRO A 113 1.57 -10.06 14.36
N VAL A 114 1.83 -8.95 13.67
CA VAL A 114 2.48 -8.89 12.36
C VAL A 114 3.92 -8.40 12.51
N LYS A 115 4.90 -9.27 12.26
CA LYS A 115 6.33 -8.93 12.28
C LYS A 115 6.82 -8.47 10.92
N ASN A 116 7.83 -7.59 10.93
CA ASN A 116 8.46 -6.99 9.73
C ASN A 116 7.51 -6.11 8.90
N LEU A 117 6.62 -5.38 9.58
CA LEU A 117 5.81 -4.33 8.95
C LEU A 117 6.70 -3.20 8.37
N PRO A 118 6.22 -2.50 7.32
CA PRO A 118 6.78 -1.25 6.83
C PRO A 118 6.98 -0.24 7.96
N ARG A 119 8.01 0.60 7.85
CA ARG A 119 8.32 1.60 8.89
C ARG A 119 7.18 2.62 9.08
N SER A 120 6.46 2.94 8.00
CA SER A 120 5.30 3.83 8.00
C SER A 120 4.13 3.33 8.86
N LEU A 121 4.04 2.02 9.09
CA LEU A 121 2.98 1.39 9.89
C LEU A 121 3.42 1.00 11.29
N ARG A 122 4.70 1.15 11.62
CA ARG A 122 5.14 1.02 13.00
C ARG A 122 4.62 2.27 13.71
N GLU A 123 3.53 2.13 14.45
CA GLU A 123 3.18 3.12 15.47
C GLU A 123 4.45 3.41 16.26
N ASP A 124 4.79 4.70 16.35
CA ASP A 124 6.05 5.24 16.84
C ASP A 124 6.21 4.87 18.33
N THR A 125 6.51 3.61 18.57
CA THR A 125 6.79 3.03 19.88
C THR A 125 8.29 3.19 20.18
N GLY A 126 8.85 4.33 19.78
CA GLY A 126 9.99 5.03 20.38
C GLY A 126 11.34 4.33 20.59
N ASN A 127 11.52 3.01 20.42
CA ASN A 127 12.70 2.32 20.96
C ASN A 127 13.15 1.03 20.21
N GLU A 128 13.29 1.03 18.87
CA GLU A 128 13.95 -0.10 18.18
C GLU A 128 15.11 0.36 17.29
N PRO A 129 16.35 -0.15 17.48
CA PRO A 129 17.54 0.30 16.76
C PRO A 129 17.54 -0.14 15.29
N GLU A 130 17.84 0.83 14.43
CA GLU A 130 17.80 0.77 12.97
C GLU A 130 18.98 -0.04 12.39
N ILE A 131 18.70 -1.04 11.55
CA ILE A 131 19.70 -1.74 10.72
C ILE A 131 19.29 -1.57 9.25
N ALA A 132 20.16 -0.91 8.46
CA ALA A 132 19.92 -0.50 7.07
C ALA A 132 20.05 -1.66 6.06
N ALA A 133 19.25 -1.64 4.99
CA ALA A 133 19.39 -2.53 3.83
C ALA A 133 19.04 -1.82 2.50
N ASP A 134 19.82 -2.16 1.46
CA ASP A 134 19.95 -1.51 0.14
C ASP A 134 18.68 -1.49 -0.74
N THR A 135 18.55 -0.42 -1.54
CA THR A 135 17.49 -0.24 -2.55
C THR A 135 18.10 -0.15 -3.97
N PRO A 136 17.50 -0.77 -5.01
CA PRO A 136 17.97 -0.66 -6.40
C PRO A 136 17.81 0.77 -6.97
N GLN A 137 18.86 1.24 -7.64
CA GLN A 137 19.03 2.58 -8.18
C GLN A 137 18.77 2.56 -9.70
N ASP A 138 17.63 3.08 -10.14
CA ASP A 138 17.37 3.31 -11.57
C ASP A 138 17.72 4.78 -11.88
N SER A 139 18.75 4.97 -12.71
CA SER A 139 19.38 6.25 -13.03
C SER A 139 18.54 7.05 -14.03
N SER A 140 17.37 7.52 -13.58
CA SER A 140 16.58 8.52 -14.30
C SER A 140 17.22 9.90 -14.16
N SER A 141 17.34 10.62 -15.27
CA SER A 141 18.23 11.76 -15.52
C SER A 141 18.11 12.92 -14.53
N ASP A 142 19.28 13.42 -14.06
CA ASP A 142 19.47 14.54 -13.11
C ASP A 142 18.60 15.79 -13.38
N ASN A 143 18.22 16.04 -14.65
CA ASN A 143 17.38 17.18 -15.03
C ASN A 143 15.93 17.13 -14.50
N THR A 144 15.42 15.96 -14.14
CA THR A 144 14.01 15.80 -13.73
C THR A 144 13.79 16.29 -12.31
N ILE A 145 14.78 16.07 -11.44
CA ILE A 145 14.69 16.42 -10.01
C ILE A 145 14.92 17.90 -9.77
N GLU A 146 15.87 18.50 -10.47
CA GLU A 146 16.06 19.95 -10.44
C GLU A 146 14.78 20.67 -10.90
N LYS A 147 14.14 20.18 -11.97
CA LYS A 147 12.87 20.72 -12.46
C LYS A 147 11.73 20.56 -11.45
N ALA A 148 11.65 19.41 -10.78
CA ALA A 148 10.65 19.16 -9.73
C ALA A 148 10.83 20.11 -8.56
N GLU A 149 12.06 20.30 -8.10
CA GLU A 149 12.40 21.18 -6.98
C GLU A 149 12.11 22.65 -7.31
N ASN A 150 12.54 23.13 -8.48
CA ASN A 150 12.26 24.51 -8.90
C ASN A 150 10.75 24.78 -9.00
N THR A 151 9.99 23.80 -9.50
CA THR A 151 8.52 23.89 -9.55
C THR A 151 7.93 23.91 -8.14
N PHE A 152 8.44 23.06 -7.23
CA PHE A 152 7.99 23.00 -5.84
C PHE A 152 8.24 24.31 -5.07
N GLU A 153 9.40 24.94 -5.28
CA GLU A 153 9.72 26.20 -4.61
C GLU A 153 8.89 27.37 -5.14
N ALA A 154 8.61 27.38 -6.45
CA ALA A 154 7.79 28.41 -7.10
C ALA A 154 6.29 28.35 -6.71
N ILE A 155 5.82 27.22 -6.20
CA ILE A 155 4.41 27.03 -5.82
C ILE A 155 4.19 27.45 -4.36
N GLU A 156 3.22 28.34 -4.13
CA GLU A 156 2.83 28.81 -2.81
C GLU A 156 1.57 28.11 -2.30
N ILE A 157 1.49 27.87 -0.98
CA ILE A 157 0.27 27.39 -0.34
C ILE A 157 -0.81 28.49 -0.48
N GLY A 158 -2.03 28.10 -0.84
CA GLY A 158 -3.13 29.01 -1.16
C GLY A 158 -3.17 29.47 -2.62
N SER A 159 -2.12 29.22 -3.41
CA SER A 159 -2.12 29.57 -4.83
C SER A 159 -3.09 28.68 -5.61
N LYS A 160 -3.77 29.29 -6.59
CA LYS A 160 -4.59 28.56 -7.56
C LYS A 160 -3.69 27.90 -8.59
N VAL A 161 -4.00 26.67 -8.96
CA VAL A 161 -3.27 25.92 -9.98
C VAL A 161 -4.16 25.59 -11.17
N THR A 162 -3.57 25.63 -12.37
CA THR A 162 -4.25 25.30 -13.63
C THR A 162 -3.94 23.86 -14.03
N SER A 163 -4.92 23.21 -14.68
CA SER A 163 -4.76 21.86 -15.22
C SER A 163 -4.05 21.90 -16.57
N PRO A 164 -3.10 20.99 -16.86
CA PRO A 164 -2.53 19.99 -15.95
C PRO A 164 -1.47 20.58 -15.01
N VAL A 165 -1.42 20.10 -13.78
CA VAL A 165 -0.33 20.47 -12.85
C VAL A 165 0.84 19.52 -13.07
N SER A 166 2.04 20.11 -13.15
CA SER A 166 3.28 19.36 -13.35
C SER A 166 4.17 19.47 -12.11
N LEU A 167 4.80 18.37 -11.72
CA LEU A 167 5.83 18.32 -10.70
C LEU A 167 6.98 17.45 -11.23
N GLY A 168 8.01 18.10 -11.76
CA GLY A 168 9.08 17.42 -12.49
C GLY A 168 8.59 16.83 -13.83
N SER A 169 8.69 15.50 -13.96
CA SER A 169 8.16 14.73 -15.10
C SER A 169 6.71 14.28 -14.88
N ILE A 170 6.21 14.33 -13.64
CA ILE A 170 4.84 13.93 -13.33
C ILE A 170 3.88 15.02 -13.79
N ARG A 171 2.85 14.62 -14.55
CA ARG A 171 1.75 15.48 -14.96
C ARG A 171 0.44 14.89 -14.47
N VAL A 172 -0.32 15.68 -13.71
CA VAL A 172 -1.62 15.27 -13.20
C VAL A 172 -2.71 16.13 -13.85
N PRO A 173 -3.61 15.53 -14.65
CA PRO A 173 -4.79 16.22 -15.14
C PRO A 173 -5.74 16.47 -13.98
N LEU A 174 -6.06 17.74 -13.74
CA LEU A 174 -7.03 18.16 -12.74
C LEU A 174 -8.36 18.49 -13.43
N PRO A 175 -9.45 17.74 -13.15
CA PRO A 175 -10.74 18.03 -13.75
C PRO A 175 -11.38 19.27 -13.11
N GLY A 176 -12.09 20.05 -13.93
CA GLY A 176 -12.78 21.26 -13.49
C GLY A 176 -11.84 22.45 -13.20
N SER A 177 -12.37 23.44 -12.50
CA SER A 177 -11.65 24.65 -12.10
C SER A 177 -11.45 24.70 -10.57
N ASN A 178 -10.70 25.70 -10.10
CA ASN A 178 -10.53 26.04 -8.68
C ASN A 178 -9.77 25.00 -7.83
N TRP A 179 -8.62 24.55 -8.36
CA TRP A 179 -7.66 23.80 -7.57
C TRP A 179 -6.73 24.75 -6.82
N VAL A 180 -6.49 24.45 -5.55
CA VAL A 180 -5.65 25.25 -4.65
C VAL A 180 -4.62 24.34 -4.01
N VAL A 181 -3.38 24.81 -3.89
CA VAL A 181 -2.35 24.11 -3.14
C VAL A 181 -2.62 24.29 -1.65
N ILE A 182 -2.92 23.20 -0.93
CA ILE A 182 -3.25 23.26 0.50
C ILE A 182 -2.11 22.80 1.38
N ALA A 183 -1.16 22.03 0.84
CA ALA A 183 0.07 21.68 1.53
C ALA A 183 1.19 21.38 0.53
N LYS A 184 2.43 21.59 0.99
CA LYS A 184 3.63 21.14 0.28
C LYS A 184 4.63 20.57 1.27
N LYS A 185 5.34 19.50 0.89
CA LYS A 185 6.36 18.85 1.71
C LYS A 185 7.60 18.58 0.87
N LYS A 186 8.77 18.93 1.40
CA LYS A 186 10.08 18.61 0.84
C LYS A 186 10.87 17.83 1.88
N SER A 187 11.41 16.69 1.48
CA SER A 187 12.21 15.83 2.35
C SER A 187 13.48 15.43 1.61
N LEU A 188 14.63 15.58 2.26
CA LEU A 188 15.92 15.13 1.74
C LEU A 188 16.38 13.96 2.61
N TYR A 189 16.66 12.83 1.97
CA TYR A 189 17.13 11.62 2.65
C TYR A 189 18.55 11.32 2.21
N GLU A 190 19.46 11.17 3.15
CA GLU A 190 20.80 10.68 2.83
C GLU A 190 20.74 9.16 2.62
N LYS A 191 21.18 8.68 1.46
CA LYS A 191 21.42 7.26 1.19
C LYS A 191 22.91 7.03 0.94
N ASN A 192 23.31 5.75 1.01
CA ASN A 192 24.68 5.32 0.74
C ASN A 192 25.17 5.80 -0.65
N ASP A 193 24.27 5.82 -1.65
CA ASP A 193 24.59 6.12 -3.04
C ASP A 193 24.28 7.57 -3.47
N GLY A 194 23.95 8.46 -2.52
CA GLY A 194 23.62 9.86 -2.79
C GLY A 194 22.45 10.36 -1.96
N ASP A 195 22.08 11.63 -2.15
CA ASP A 195 20.92 12.20 -1.47
C ASP A 195 19.67 11.91 -2.30
N VAL A 196 18.54 11.60 -1.66
CA VAL A 196 17.24 11.42 -2.33
C VAL A 196 16.35 12.57 -1.96
N LEU A 197 15.94 13.35 -2.96
CA LEU A 197 14.96 14.41 -2.80
C LEU A 197 13.56 13.84 -3.05
N ASN A 198 12.67 14.08 -2.09
CA ASN A 198 11.24 13.82 -2.20
C ASN A 198 10.50 15.15 -2.09
N VAL A 199 9.68 15.48 -3.09
CA VAL A 199 8.79 16.63 -3.05
C VAL A 199 7.34 16.20 -3.31
N SER A 200 6.44 16.67 -2.45
CA SER A 200 5.02 16.35 -2.48
C SER A 200 4.16 17.63 -2.46
N LEU A 201 3.11 17.65 -3.26
CA LEU A 201 2.06 18.69 -3.25
C LEU A 201 0.71 18.05 -2.94
N ILE A 202 -0.06 18.70 -2.07
CA ILE A 202 -1.47 18.37 -1.84
C ILE A 202 -2.33 19.49 -2.42
N LEU A 203 -3.20 19.12 -3.35
CA LEU A 203 -4.10 20.00 -4.06
C LEU A 203 -5.54 19.72 -3.62
N ALA A 204 -6.31 20.76 -3.39
CA ALA A 204 -7.73 20.68 -3.09
C ALA A 204 -8.55 21.36 -4.17
N GLN A 205 -9.62 20.72 -4.61
CA GLN A 205 -10.65 21.35 -5.41
C GLN A 205 -11.67 22.00 -4.48
N ILE A 206 -11.80 23.32 -4.56
CA ILE A 206 -12.73 24.10 -3.73
C ILE A 206 -13.81 24.70 -4.62
N GLN A 207 -15.07 24.44 -4.31
CA GLN A 207 -16.21 24.99 -5.03
C GLN A 207 -17.27 25.49 -4.04
N ASN A 208 -17.65 26.77 -4.16
CA ASN A 208 -18.57 27.44 -3.25
C ASN A 208 -18.14 27.24 -1.77
N ASP A 209 -16.87 27.54 -1.49
CA ASP A 209 -16.24 27.40 -0.17
C ASP A 209 -16.30 25.99 0.45
N THR A 210 -16.61 24.98 -0.38
CA THR A 210 -16.69 23.59 0.03
C THR A 210 -15.57 22.79 -0.64
N LEU A 211 -14.85 22.00 0.16
CA LEU A 211 -13.88 21.02 -0.34
C LEU A 211 -14.61 19.91 -1.11
N LYS A 212 -14.24 19.70 -2.37
CA LYS A 212 -14.84 18.67 -3.25
C LYS A 212 -13.94 17.46 -3.45
N LYS A 213 -12.64 17.69 -3.66
CA LYS A 213 -11.67 16.63 -3.94
C LYS A 213 -10.29 17.03 -3.40
N VAL A 214 -9.50 16.04 -3.01
CA VAL A 214 -8.09 16.20 -2.68
C VAL A 214 -7.26 15.30 -3.58
N VAL A 215 -6.11 15.78 -4.03
CA VAL A 215 -5.15 15.03 -4.84
C VAL A 215 -3.76 15.27 -4.26
N SER A 216 -3.03 14.18 -4.01
CA SER A 216 -1.62 14.23 -3.66
C SER A 216 -0.77 13.87 -4.88
N MET A 217 0.31 14.59 -5.10
CA MET A 217 1.32 14.24 -6.09
C MET A 217 2.69 14.27 -5.44
N THR A 218 3.48 13.23 -5.67
CA THR A 218 4.81 13.08 -5.09
C THR A 218 5.78 12.65 -6.18
N THR A 219 6.93 13.30 -6.23
CA THR A 219 8.05 12.84 -7.06
C THR A 219 9.29 12.67 -6.20
N VAL A 220 10.07 11.65 -6.55
CA VAL A 220 11.27 11.23 -5.84
C VAL A 220 12.38 11.11 -6.86
N GLY A 221 13.58 11.57 -6.51
CA GLY A 221 14.76 11.12 -7.23
C GLY A 221 16.06 11.46 -6.54
N ALA A 222 17.11 10.83 -7.07
CA ALA A 222 18.45 10.98 -6.56
C ALA A 222 19.01 12.35 -6.98
N ARG A 223 19.66 13.02 -6.03
CA ARG A 223 20.66 14.05 -6.27
C ARG A 223 22.01 13.36 -6.21
N THR A 224 22.69 13.31 -7.34
CA THR A 224 24.12 12.97 -7.35
C THR A 224 24.86 14.07 -6.58
N ASN A 225 25.54 13.71 -5.49
CA ASN A 225 26.40 14.65 -4.79
C ASN A 225 27.78 14.60 -5.44
N PRO A 226 28.19 15.61 -6.22
CA PRO A 226 29.44 15.55 -6.99
C PRO A 226 30.69 15.51 -6.10
N PHE A 227 30.55 15.77 -4.80
CA PHE A 227 31.65 15.78 -3.84
C PHE A 227 31.74 14.48 -3.01
N LYS A 228 30.72 13.61 -3.06
CA LYS A 228 30.64 12.36 -2.28
C LYS A 228 31.44 11.25 -3.00
N GLY A 229 32.76 11.40 -2.99
CA GLY A 229 33.70 10.50 -3.68
C GLY A 229 35.14 11.02 -3.72
N LEU A 230 35.34 12.32 -3.48
CA LEU A 230 36.66 12.89 -3.24
C LEU A 230 37.11 12.50 -1.84
N LYS A 231 37.74 11.33 -1.70
CA LYS A 231 38.52 10.99 -0.51
C LYS A 231 39.53 12.14 -0.30
N LYS A 232 39.49 12.77 0.87
CA LYS A 232 40.55 13.69 1.31
C LYS A 232 41.87 12.90 1.27
N THR A 233 42.68 13.16 0.25
CA THR A 233 44.09 12.75 0.17
C THR A 233 44.93 13.66 1.04
#